data_AF-A0A1A8U4P4-F1
#
_entry.id   AF-A0A1A8U4P4-F1
#
_cell.length_a   1.000
_cell.length_b   1.000
_cell.length_c   1.000
_cell.angle_alpha   90.00
_cell.angle_beta   90.00
_cell.angle_gamma   90.00
#
_symmetry.space_group_name_H-M   'P 1'
#
loop_
_entity.id
_entity.type
_entity.pdbx_description
1 polymer ?
#
loop_
_entity_poly.entity_id
_entity_poly.type
_entity_poly.pdbx_seq_one_letter_code
_entity_poly.pdbx_strand_id
1 'polypeptide(L)'
;SYQEATAGYPEMDVQFAWDDKNIRRTFIRKVYAILMLQLSVTVGIVCLFTFCAPVRFYIQTHPSLYMASYIMFFATYIALSCCGDLRRQFPWNVILLVLFTLSMASMMGFMSSFYNTKSVLLCLGITALVCLSVTIFSFQSKIDVTSCQGILFSLSMVMLLCALTLSIVVPFGYV
;
A
#
# COMPACT_ATOMS: atom_id res chain seq x y z
N SER A 1 5.65 -13.94 52.24
CA SER A 1 4.30 -14.05 51.68
C SER A 1 3.76 -12.77 51.04
N TYR A 2 3.89 -11.56 51.64
CA TYR A 2 3.44 -10.32 50.97
C TYR A 2 4.50 -9.68 50.06
N GLN A 3 5.79 -9.76 50.40
CA GLN A 3 6.88 -9.21 49.57
C GLN A 3 7.05 -9.94 48.22
N GLU A 4 6.79 -11.26 48.15
CA GLU A 4 6.83 -12.01 46.88
C GLU A 4 5.67 -11.64 45.96
N ALA A 5 4.49 -11.33 46.52
CA ALA A 5 3.34 -10.89 45.75
C ALA A 5 3.60 -9.50 45.11
N THR A 6 4.18 -8.55 45.87
CA THR A 6 4.49 -7.21 45.35
C THR A 6 5.65 -7.20 44.35
N ALA A 7 6.58 -8.17 44.44
CA ALA A 7 7.66 -8.33 43.45
C ALA A 7 7.14 -8.79 42.08
N GLY A 8 6.04 -9.54 42.03
CA GLY A 8 5.42 -9.99 40.78
C GLY A 8 4.59 -8.92 40.05
N TYR A 9 4.13 -7.87 40.73
CA TYR A 9 3.39 -6.76 40.10
C TYR A 9 4.18 -6.01 39.02
N PRO A 10 5.40 -5.49 39.29
CA PRO A 10 6.17 -4.77 38.27
C PRO A 10 6.58 -5.68 37.11
N GLU A 11 6.87 -6.96 37.35
CA GLU A 11 7.17 -7.91 36.28
C GLU A 11 5.95 -8.20 35.41
N MET A 12 4.76 -8.36 36.01
CA MET A 12 3.50 -8.52 35.27
C MET A 12 3.16 -7.27 34.45
N ASP A 13 3.25 -6.07 35.02
CA ASP A 13 2.96 -4.81 34.30
C ASP A 13 3.91 -4.60 33.12
N VAL A 14 5.20 -4.89 33.31
CA VAL A 14 6.19 -4.84 32.24
C VAL A 14 5.86 -5.87 31.16
N GLN A 15 5.50 -7.10 31.55
CA GLN A 15 5.13 -8.16 30.60
C GLN A 15 3.87 -7.79 29.79
N PHE A 16 2.81 -7.29 30.43
CA PHE A 16 1.60 -6.79 29.74
C PHE A 16 1.93 -5.63 28.80
N ALA A 17 2.81 -4.70 29.21
CA ALA A 17 3.23 -3.59 28.37
C ALA A 17 4.07 -4.05 27.15
N TRP A 18 4.88 -5.09 27.29
CA TRP A 18 5.61 -5.70 26.17
C TRP A 18 4.68 -6.43 25.21
N ASP A 19 3.70 -7.16 25.74
CA ASP A 19 2.77 -7.92 24.92
C ASP A 19 1.87 -6.99 24.08
N ASP A 20 1.33 -5.92 24.67
CA ASP A 20 0.54 -4.91 23.94
C ASP A 20 1.34 -4.24 22.82
N LYS A 21 2.60 -3.87 23.09
CA LYS A 21 3.52 -3.34 22.07
C LYS A 21 3.77 -4.34 20.94
N ASN A 22 3.97 -5.62 21.25
CA ASN A 22 4.24 -6.67 20.26
C ASN A 22 3.00 -7.02 19.42
N ILE A 23 1.82 -7.06 20.03
CA ILE A 23 0.54 -7.29 19.35
C ILE A 23 0.28 -6.15 18.35
N ARG A 24 0.42 -4.90 18.78
CA ARG A 24 0.26 -3.73 17.91
C ARG A 24 1.26 -3.73 16.74
N ARG A 25 2.53 -4.05 17.00
CA ARG A 25 3.56 -4.18 15.96
C ARG A 25 3.21 -5.27 14.95
N THR A 26 2.69 -6.40 15.41
CA THR A 26 2.30 -7.51 14.54
C THR A 26 1.09 -7.13 13.66
N PHE A 27 0.12 -6.42 14.22
CA PHE A 27 -1.00 -5.87 13.45
C PHE A 27 -0.52 -4.91 12.37
N ILE A 28 0.32 -3.94 12.73
CA ILE A 28 0.90 -2.96 11.79
C ILE A 28 1.67 -3.69 10.67
N ARG A 29 2.51 -4.66 11.02
CA ARG A 29 3.28 -5.42 10.02
C ARG A 29 2.41 -6.14 9.01
N LYS A 30 1.30 -6.73 9.48
CA LYS A 30 0.32 -7.38 8.61
C LYS A 30 -0.32 -6.39 7.63
N VAL A 31 -0.72 -5.21 8.10
CA VAL A 31 -1.34 -4.18 7.24
C VAL A 31 -0.36 -3.70 6.16
N TYR A 32 0.88 -3.36 6.54
CA TYR A 32 1.89 -2.92 5.57
C TYR A 32 2.26 -4.02 4.56
N ALA A 33 2.34 -5.28 5.00
CA ALA A 33 2.58 -6.40 4.09
C ALA A 33 1.45 -6.54 3.05
N ILE A 34 0.19 -6.39 3.47
CA ILE A 34 -0.96 -6.40 2.57
C ILE A 34 -0.88 -5.24 1.57
N LEU A 35 -0.56 -4.02 2.01
CA LEU A 35 -0.42 -2.86 1.12
C LEU A 35 0.69 -3.04 0.08
N MET A 36 1.84 -3.60 0.48
CA MET A 36 2.94 -3.89 -0.44
C MET A 36 2.55 -4.93 -1.48
N LEU A 37 1.82 -5.97 -1.06
CA LEU A 37 1.27 -6.96 -1.98
C LEU A 37 0.31 -6.29 -2.98
N GLN A 38 -0.62 -5.46 -2.51
CA GLN A 38 -1.57 -4.75 -3.38
C GLN A 38 -0.85 -3.88 -4.42
N LEU A 39 0.17 -3.13 -3.99
CA LEU A 39 0.99 -2.30 -4.86
C LEU A 39 1.72 -3.14 -5.92
N SER A 40 2.35 -4.25 -5.51
CA SER A 40 3.07 -5.14 -6.41
C SER A 40 2.16 -5.78 -7.46
N VAL A 41 0.96 -6.20 -7.06
CA VAL A 41 -0.06 -6.74 -7.97
C VAL A 41 -0.52 -5.68 -8.95
N THR A 42 -0.74 -4.45 -8.48
CA THR A 42 -1.14 -3.32 -9.33
C THR A 42 -0.09 -3.04 -10.41
N VAL A 43 1.19 -2.96 -10.03
CA VAL A 43 2.30 -2.79 -10.96
C VAL A 43 2.38 -3.95 -11.95
N GLY A 44 2.26 -5.20 -11.47
CA GLY A 44 2.28 -6.39 -12.31
C GLY A 44 1.18 -6.38 -13.38
N ILE A 45 -0.05 -6.06 -13.00
CA ILE A 45 -1.19 -5.98 -13.92
C ILE A 45 -0.98 -4.85 -14.94
N VAL A 46 -0.56 -3.66 -14.50
CA VAL A 46 -0.30 -2.53 -15.41
C VAL A 46 0.81 -2.88 -16.40
N CYS A 47 1.91 -3.47 -15.92
CA CYS A 47 2.99 -3.96 -16.79
C CYS A 47 2.48 -4.99 -17.80
N LEU A 48 1.68 -5.97 -17.39
CA LEU A 48 1.08 -6.95 -18.30
C LEU A 48 0.23 -6.27 -19.38
N PHE A 49 -0.61 -5.32 -19.00
CA PHE A 49 -1.49 -4.59 -19.93
C PHE A 49 -0.69 -3.69 -20.88
N THR A 50 0.44 -3.15 -20.42
CA THR A 50 1.35 -2.32 -21.19
C THR A 50 2.17 -3.14 -22.20
N PHE A 51 2.79 -4.24 -21.76
CA PHE A 51 3.71 -5.02 -22.60
C PHE A 51 2.99 -6.01 -23.51
N CYS A 52 1.77 -6.42 -23.17
CA CYS A 52 0.99 -7.36 -23.97
C CYS A 52 0.06 -6.61 -24.96
N ALA A 53 0.56 -6.39 -26.18
CA ALA A 53 -0.20 -5.78 -27.28
C ALA A 53 -1.62 -6.35 -27.52
N PRO A 54 -1.87 -7.68 -27.50
CA PRO A 54 -3.22 -8.20 -27.73
C PRO A 54 -4.20 -7.82 -26.61
N VAL A 55 -3.73 -7.75 -25.36
CA VAL A 55 -4.54 -7.31 -24.21
C VAL A 55 -4.93 -5.85 -24.37
N ARG A 56 -3.97 -5.00 -24.76
CA ARG A 56 -4.18 -3.59 -25.03
C ARG A 56 -5.22 -3.36 -26.13
N PHE A 57 -5.14 -4.11 -27.23
CA PHE A 57 -6.08 -4.02 -28.34
C PHE A 57 -7.49 -4.43 -27.93
N TYR A 58 -7.64 -5.58 -27.25
CA TYR A 58 -8.91 -6.09 -26.75
C TYR A 58 -9.66 -5.08 -25.86
N ILE A 59 -8.90 -4.42 -24.99
CA ILE A 59 -9.37 -3.36 -24.09
C ILE A 59 -9.86 -2.12 -24.85
N GLN A 60 -9.14 -1.70 -25.89
CA GLN A 60 -9.53 -0.56 -26.70
C GLN A 60 -10.77 -0.85 -27.57
N THR A 61 -10.99 -2.11 -27.96
CA THR A 61 -12.17 -2.53 -28.73
C THR A 61 -13.44 -2.61 -27.87
N HIS A 62 -13.32 -2.88 -26.56
CA HIS A 62 -14.44 -3.07 -25.65
C HIS A 62 -14.50 -1.99 -24.54
N PRO A 63 -15.00 -0.77 -24.85
CA PRO A 63 -15.15 0.30 -23.85
C PRO A 63 -16.11 -0.06 -22.70
N SER A 64 -16.94 -1.09 -22.88
CA SER A 64 -17.78 -1.65 -21.80
C SER A 64 -16.95 -2.18 -20.62
N LEU A 65 -15.77 -2.75 -20.87
CA LEU A 65 -14.87 -3.24 -19.82
C LEU A 65 -14.29 -2.09 -19.00
N TYR A 66 -13.98 -0.97 -19.64
CA TYR A 66 -13.55 0.24 -18.95
C TYR A 66 -14.64 0.77 -18.03
N MET A 67 -15.88 0.92 -18.53
CA MET A 67 -17.01 1.37 -17.69
C MET A 67 -17.32 0.40 -16.56
N ALA A 68 -17.26 -0.92 -16.80
CA ALA A 68 -17.44 -1.91 -15.75
C ALA A 68 -16.39 -1.79 -14.65
N SER A 69 -15.11 -1.62 -15.01
CA SER A 69 -14.02 -1.44 -14.02
C SER A 69 -14.22 -0.18 -13.16
N TYR A 70 -14.70 0.90 -13.76
CA TYR A 70 -14.96 2.16 -13.08
C TYR A 70 -16.13 2.03 -12.10
N ILE A 71 -17.24 1.40 -12.52
CA ILE A 71 -18.40 1.13 -11.65
C ILE A 71 -17.98 0.24 -10.47
N MET A 72 -17.18 -0.81 -10.72
CA MET A 72 -16.70 -1.70 -9.66
C MET A 72 -15.77 -0.98 -8.68
N PHE A 73 -14.92 -0.07 -9.14
CA PHE A 73 -14.07 0.75 -8.27
C PHE A 73 -14.91 1.65 -7.36
N PHE A 74 -15.89 2.36 -7.90
CA PHE A 74 -16.78 3.20 -7.08
C PHE A 74 -17.63 2.38 -6.12
N ALA A 75 -18.19 1.26 -6.56
CA ALA A 75 -18.99 0.38 -5.70
C ALA A 75 -18.18 -0.15 -4.52
N THR A 76 -16.96 -0.66 -4.78
CA THR A 76 -16.07 -1.16 -3.72
C THR A 76 -15.58 -0.05 -2.80
N TYR A 77 -15.27 1.14 -3.34
CA TYR A 77 -14.91 2.31 -2.55
C TYR A 77 -16.05 2.76 -1.62
N ILE A 78 -17.28 2.86 -2.14
CA ILE A 78 -18.47 3.21 -1.35
C ILE A 78 -18.73 2.14 -0.30
N ALA A 79 -18.65 0.85 -0.63
CA ALA A 79 -18.83 -0.23 0.33
C ALA A 79 -17.79 -0.15 1.46
N LEU A 80 -16.52 0.11 1.15
CA LEU A 80 -15.47 0.26 2.17
C LEU A 80 -15.66 1.52 3.03
N SER A 81 -16.15 2.61 2.45
CA SER A 81 -16.34 3.91 3.13
C SER A 81 -17.59 3.91 4.02
N CYS A 82 -18.73 3.47 3.48
CA CYS A 82 -20.04 3.53 4.14
C CYS A 82 -20.31 2.31 5.04
N CYS A 83 -19.71 1.14 4.76
CA CYS A 83 -19.92 -0.07 5.55
C CYS A 83 -18.68 -0.41 6.38
N GLY A 84 -18.55 0.25 7.54
CA GLY A 84 -17.48 -0.03 8.50
C GLY A 84 -17.50 -1.45 9.06
N ASP A 85 -18.69 -2.07 9.13
CA ASP A 85 -18.86 -3.45 9.59
C ASP A 85 -18.24 -4.48 8.63
N LEU A 86 -18.35 -4.26 7.32
CA LEU A 86 -17.73 -5.11 6.29
C LEU A 86 -16.20 -5.04 6.35
N ARG A 87 -15.65 -3.90 6.76
CA ARG A 87 -14.20 -3.70 6.96
C ARG A 87 -13.67 -4.42 8.21
N ARG A 88 -14.51 -4.61 9.23
CA ARG A 88 -14.12 -5.23 10.50
C ARG A 88 -14.34 -6.74 10.53
N GLN A 89 -15.19 -7.27 9.65
CA GLN A 89 -15.45 -8.71 9.56
C GLN A 89 -14.41 -9.43 8.69
N PHE A 90 -13.73 -10.42 9.27
CA PHE A 90 -12.95 -11.41 8.53
C PHE A 90 -13.91 -12.48 7.97
N PRO A 91 -13.85 -12.88 6.69
CA PRO A 91 -12.83 -12.59 5.66
C PRO A 91 -13.20 -11.46 4.68
N TRP A 92 -14.38 -10.84 4.84
CA TRP A 92 -14.94 -9.87 3.89
C TRP A 92 -14.02 -8.68 3.59
N ASN A 93 -13.32 -8.16 4.59
CA ASN A 93 -12.35 -7.08 4.41
C ASN A 93 -11.28 -7.40 3.35
N VAL A 94 -10.72 -8.62 3.37
CA VAL A 94 -9.67 -9.01 2.43
C VAL A 94 -10.22 -9.14 1.01
N ILE A 95 -11.43 -9.71 0.86
CA ILE A 95 -12.08 -9.87 -0.45
C ILE A 95 -12.36 -8.50 -1.07
N LEU A 96 -12.90 -7.56 -0.29
CA LEU A 96 -13.17 -6.19 -0.74
C LEU A 96 -11.89 -5.46 -1.13
N LEU A 97 -10.83 -5.62 -0.34
CA LEU A 97 -9.52 -5.06 -0.65
C LEU A 97 -8.96 -5.62 -1.96
N VAL A 98 -9.01 -6.93 -2.18
CA VAL A 98 -8.53 -7.54 -3.43
C VAL A 98 -9.35 -7.06 -4.64
N LEU A 99 -10.67 -6.99 -4.51
CA LEU A 99 -11.55 -6.50 -5.58
C LEU A 99 -11.31 -5.01 -5.88
N PHE A 100 -11.08 -4.21 -4.85
CA PHE A 100 -10.68 -2.81 -4.97
C PHE A 100 -9.32 -2.69 -5.68
N THR A 101 -8.32 -3.48 -5.29
CA THR A 101 -7.01 -3.46 -5.96
C THR A 101 -7.10 -3.91 -7.42
N LEU A 102 -7.87 -4.95 -7.72
CA LEU A 102 -8.05 -5.45 -9.09
C LEU A 102 -8.72 -4.39 -9.98
N SER A 103 -9.78 -3.75 -9.48
CA SER A 103 -10.49 -2.69 -10.21
C SER A 103 -9.59 -1.47 -10.41
N MET A 104 -8.86 -1.03 -9.38
CA MET A 104 -7.88 0.06 -9.48
C MET A 104 -6.76 -0.24 -10.49
N ALA A 105 -6.19 -1.45 -10.44
CA ALA A 105 -5.14 -1.89 -11.36
C ALA A 105 -5.64 -1.94 -12.81
N SER A 106 -6.86 -2.41 -13.04
CA SER A 106 -7.47 -2.40 -14.36
C SER A 106 -7.65 -0.97 -14.88
N MET A 107 -8.23 -0.05 -14.09
CA MET A 107 -8.40 1.35 -14.44
C MET A 107 -7.07 2.02 -14.82
N MET A 108 -6.02 1.78 -14.03
CA MET A 108 -4.68 2.30 -14.28
C MET A 108 -4.04 1.70 -15.54
N GLY A 109 -4.30 0.42 -15.81
CA GLY A 109 -3.91 -0.25 -17.06
C GLY A 109 -4.58 0.36 -18.29
N PHE A 110 -5.87 0.70 -18.21
CA PHE A 110 -6.58 1.45 -19.26
C PHE A 110 -5.95 2.83 -19.48
N MET A 111 -5.68 3.59 -18.41
CA MET A 111 -5.01 4.91 -18.52
C MET A 111 -3.63 4.81 -19.19
N SER A 112 -2.84 3.79 -18.86
CA SER A 112 -1.54 3.52 -19.49
C SER A 112 -1.63 3.27 -21.02
N SER A 113 -2.79 2.81 -21.50
CA SER A 113 -3.05 2.60 -22.92
C SER A 113 -3.41 3.87 -23.70
N PHE A 114 -4.02 4.87 -23.04
CA PHE A 114 -4.41 6.14 -23.66
C PHE A 114 -3.31 7.21 -23.58
N TYR A 115 -2.54 7.23 -22.49
CA TYR A 115 -1.41 8.14 -22.32
C TYR A 115 -0.10 7.50 -22.79
N ASN A 116 0.99 8.29 -22.83
CA ASN A 116 2.33 7.78 -23.12
C ASN A 116 2.70 6.69 -22.10
N THR A 117 2.55 5.43 -22.52
CA THR A 117 2.63 4.24 -21.68
C THR A 117 3.96 4.16 -20.91
N LYS A 118 5.04 4.67 -21.52
CA LYS A 118 6.36 4.73 -20.90
C LYS A 118 6.40 5.70 -19.71
N SER A 119 5.81 6.89 -19.84
CA SER A 119 5.76 7.89 -18.76
C SER A 119 4.90 7.41 -17.60
N VAL A 120 3.78 6.74 -17.88
CA VAL A 120 2.89 6.17 -16.85
C VAL A 120 3.58 5.04 -16.09
N LEU A 121 4.24 4.12 -16.80
CA LEU A 121 4.94 2.99 -16.19
C LEU A 121 6.14 3.45 -15.35
N LEU A 122 6.83 4.50 -15.79
CA LEU A 122 7.93 5.11 -15.05
C LEU A 122 7.43 5.80 -13.77
N CYS A 123 6.34 6.57 -13.84
CA CYS A 123 5.69 7.15 -12.66
C CYS A 123 5.25 6.06 -11.66
N LEU A 124 4.67 4.97 -12.17
CA LEU A 124 4.27 3.84 -11.35
C LEU A 124 5.47 3.13 -10.70
N GLY A 125 6.57 2.98 -11.42
CA GLY A 125 7.81 2.40 -10.90
C GLY A 125 8.42 3.23 -9.77
N ILE A 126 8.43 4.56 -9.91
CA ILE A 126 8.94 5.47 -8.87
C ILE A 126 8.06 5.39 -7.63
N THR A 127 6.74 5.51 -7.78
CA THR A 127 5.81 5.44 -6.65
C THR A 127 5.92 4.08 -5.94
N ALA A 128 6.08 2.99 -6.70
CA ALA A 128 6.32 1.67 -6.14
C ALA A 128 7.62 1.61 -5.32
N LEU A 129 8.74 2.10 -5.86
CA LEU A 129 10.03 2.09 -5.18
C LEU A 129 10.02 2.95 -3.90
N VAL A 130 9.40 4.13 -3.95
CA VAL A 130 9.25 5.01 -2.78
C VAL A 130 8.39 4.33 -1.71
N CYS A 131 7.23 3.81 -2.06
CA CYS A 131 6.38 3.05 -1.12
C CYS A 131 7.09 1.83 -0.53
N LEU A 132 7.91 1.15 -1.34
CA LEU A 132 8.68 -0.01 -0.91
C LEU A 132 9.72 0.39 0.13
N SER A 133 10.45 1.48 -0.14
CA SER A 133 11.47 2.04 0.76
C SER A 133 10.87 2.46 2.09
N VAL A 134 9.71 3.14 2.07
CA VAL A 134 8.98 3.55 3.27
C VAL A 134 8.51 2.35 4.07
N THR A 135 8.06 1.29 3.41
CA THR A 135 7.59 0.10 4.11
C THR A 135 8.74 -0.69 4.73
N ILE A 136 9.86 -0.83 4.03
CA ILE A 136 11.09 -1.41 4.60
C ILE A 136 11.54 -0.56 5.80
N PHE A 137 11.54 0.76 5.67
CA PHE A 137 11.88 1.65 6.78
C PHE A 137 10.91 1.49 7.96
N SER A 138 9.61 1.36 7.71
CA SER A 138 8.60 1.10 8.73
C SER A 138 8.82 -0.25 9.43
N PHE A 139 9.34 -1.26 8.72
CA PHE A 139 9.72 -2.55 9.33
C PHE A 139 11.05 -2.51 10.09
N GLN A 140 12.03 -1.77 9.59
CA GLN A 140 13.35 -1.64 10.20
C GLN A 140 13.34 -0.71 11.42
N SER A 141 12.49 0.33 11.40
CA SER A 141 12.31 1.25 12.52
C SER A 141 11.54 0.55 13.65
N LYS A 142 12.26 -0.29 14.39
CA LYS A 142 11.75 -1.08 15.52
C LYS A 142 11.37 -0.22 16.74
N ILE A 143 11.42 1.11 16.68
CA ILE A 143 11.40 1.98 17.88
C ILE A 143 10.62 3.29 17.60
N ASP A 144 9.51 3.45 18.30
CA ASP A 144 8.73 4.67 18.61
C ASP A 144 8.45 5.70 17.49
N VAL A 145 7.45 5.40 16.66
CA VAL A 145 6.74 6.39 15.79
C VAL A 145 5.73 7.24 16.60
N THR A 146 5.83 7.26 17.93
CA THR A 146 4.96 8.07 18.81
C THR A 146 5.51 9.48 19.03
N SER A 147 6.80 9.72 18.79
CA SER A 147 7.36 11.06 18.87
C SER A 147 7.14 11.82 17.55
N CYS A 148 6.69 13.07 17.62
CA CYS A 148 6.63 14.01 16.49
C CYS A 148 7.93 14.00 15.67
N GLN A 149 9.07 13.78 16.36
CA GLN A 149 10.41 13.62 15.78
C GLN A 149 10.57 12.40 14.87
N GLY A 150 9.96 11.24 15.20
CA GLY A 150 10.01 10.04 14.36
C GLY A 150 9.17 10.19 13.08
N ILE A 151 8.03 10.88 13.18
CA ILE A 151 7.19 11.20 12.01
C ILE A 151 7.92 12.19 11.10
N LEU A 152 8.46 13.28 11.64
CA LEU A 152 9.21 14.27 10.85
C LEU A 152 10.46 13.69 10.19
N PHE A 153 11.19 12.81 10.86
CA PHE A 153 12.34 12.11 10.29
C PHE A 153 11.93 11.09 9.21
N SER A 154 10.82 10.37 9.41
CA SER A 154 10.26 9.51 8.38
C SER A 154 9.84 10.32 7.14
N LEU A 155 9.19 11.46 7.35
CA LEU A 155 8.68 12.34 6.29
C LEU A 155 9.83 12.98 5.51
N SER A 156 10.90 13.41 6.21
CA SER A 156 12.10 13.95 5.55
C SER A 156 12.85 12.88 4.75
N MET A 157 12.94 11.64 5.25
CA MET A 157 13.50 10.52 4.47
C MET A 157 12.66 10.18 3.24
N VAL A 158 11.32 10.20 3.34
CA VAL A 158 10.43 10.01 2.18
C VAL A 158 10.67 11.11 1.15
N MET A 159 10.71 12.38 1.59
CA MET A 159 10.96 13.53 0.72
C MET A 159 12.33 13.46 0.05
N LEU A 160 13.37 13.02 0.77
CA LEU A 160 14.73 12.86 0.24
C LEU A 160 14.79 11.74 -0.81
N LEU A 161 14.19 10.58 -0.52
CA LEU A 161 14.12 9.47 -1.48
C LEU A 161 13.31 9.85 -2.72
N CYS A 162 12.19 10.54 -2.54
CA CYS A 162 11.38 11.05 -3.64
C CYS A 162 12.19 12.05 -4.49
N ALA A 163 12.87 13.01 -3.85
CA ALA A 163 13.74 13.97 -4.54
C ALA A 163 14.91 13.29 -5.28
N LEU A 164 15.54 12.28 -4.68
CA LEU A 164 16.64 11.54 -5.30
C LEU A 164 16.15 10.72 -6.51
N THR A 165 15.01 10.04 -6.40
CA THR A 165 14.42 9.30 -7.52
C THR A 165 14.01 10.22 -8.66
N LEU A 166 13.41 11.37 -8.37
CA LEU A 166 13.07 12.39 -9.37
C LEU A 166 14.33 13.00 -10.00
N SER A 167 15.36 13.29 -9.20
CA SER A 167 16.61 13.87 -9.69
C SER A 167 17.40 12.92 -10.58
N ILE A 168 17.27 11.60 -10.39
CA ILE A 168 17.83 10.59 -11.30
C ILE A 168 16.99 10.48 -12.58
N VAL A 169 15.67 10.54 -12.48
CA VAL A 169 14.74 10.32 -13.61
C VAL A 169 14.67 11.51 -14.57
N VAL A 170 14.65 12.74 -14.06
CA VAL A 170 14.58 13.98 -14.85
C VAL A 170 15.69 14.10 -15.91
N PRO A 171 16.97 13.81 -15.62
CA PRO A 171 18.04 13.89 -16.62
C PRO A 171 17.99 12.79 -17.69
N PHE A 172 17.20 11.71 -17.50
CA PHE A 172 16.97 10.71 -18.55
C PHE A 172 15.96 11.16 -19.63
N GLY A 173 15.45 12.41 -19.56
CA GLY A 173 14.69 13.01 -20.66
C GLY A 173 13.37 12.29 -20.96
N TYR A 174 12.69 11.77 -19.93
CA TYR A 174 11.39 11.10 -20.06
C TYR A 174 10.19 12.06 -19.94
N VAL A 175 10.40 13.34 -20.28
CA VAL A 175 9.41 14.41 -20.46
C VAL A 175 9.71 15.12 -21.77
#